data_AF-A0A1Y2E3F5-F1
#
_entry.id   AF-A0A1Y2E3F5-F1
#
_cell.length_a   1.000
_cell.length_b   1.000
_cell.length_c   1.000
_cell.angle_alpha   90.00
_cell.angle_beta   90.00
_cell.angle_gamma   90.00
#
_symmetry.space_group_name_H-M   'P 1'
#
loop_
_entity.id
_entity.type
_entity.pdbx_description
1 polymer ?
#
loop_
_entity_poly.entity_id
_entity_poly.type
_entity_poly.pdbx_seq_one_letter_code
_entity_poly.pdbx_strand_id
1 'polypeptide(L)'
;MTIPVVPTFGNNDILPHNVMEAGPNRWLKMYSDIWKAFIPQQQLHSFEFGGWFYTEVVPNKLAVFSLNTLYFFERNGAIDDCVRPSEPGFKQMEWLRVQLQFLRSRRMKAILMGHVPPARTSSKHNWDETCWQKYTLWLQQYRDVVVGSLYGHMNIDHFFIQDTEDIDVTMLERRPKKPKKHKKKQSKGRKKQDDQLFHIDSAADYLTELREHWAKLPKAAVQTLDEVDPKKKGKKGHDKIGGKFAERYQLSLVSPSIVPNFFPTLRVFEYNITGIEDTPTWVDVQRNGGKHKYTLPTSVIEEIGVDPLDVDEEDEQELLGKDGSEFLIDKKKKGKKPKKPNDPYLVIPDPPSATEPPGPAYSLQPLTLIGYTQYFANLTHLNNDVGKRDIKTHDLQAEDDGLSTERWQPGMHKGKKPGHKPKPLNFTFDVEYSTFEDKIYKMKDLTVRSWINLAYRIGQVSAKSKALAEDFEDVEDEVEEHINESDTDEEENDNELGAEKKKNKKKKSKKKKKKHNKVWLHFLEHAFVSTQKKKNLKKL
;
A
#
# COMPACT_ATOMS: atom_id res chain seq x y z
N MET A 1 -18.56 7.00 -21.76
CA MET A 1 -17.94 6.02 -20.85
C MET A 1 -18.94 5.76 -19.72
N THR A 2 -19.13 4.52 -19.26
CA THR A 2 -20.10 4.19 -18.20
C THR A 2 -19.47 4.04 -16.81
N ILE A 3 -18.14 3.98 -16.73
CA ILE A 3 -17.38 3.81 -15.49
C ILE A 3 -16.33 4.94 -15.44
N PRO A 4 -16.25 5.72 -14.34
CA PRO A 4 -15.22 6.74 -14.20
C PRO A 4 -13.84 6.09 -14.08
N VAL A 5 -12.87 6.60 -14.82
CA VAL A 5 -11.47 6.16 -14.76
C VAL A 5 -10.64 7.26 -14.13
N VAL A 6 -9.86 6.90 -13.10
CA VAL A 6 -8.96 7.81 -12.40
C VAL A 6 -7.52 7.31 -12.57
N PRO A 7 -6.77 7.82 -13.56
CA PRO A 7 -5.38 7.42 -13.77
C PRO A 7 -4.42 8.07 -12.76
N THR A 8 -3.27 7.44 -12.54
CA THR A 8 -2.14 7.97 -11.78
C THR A 8 -0.83 7.70 -12.51
N PHE A 9 0.15 8.59 -12.34
CA PHE A 9 1.49 8.40 -12.89
C PHE A 9 2.24 7.27 -12.18
N GLY A 10 2.79 6.37 -12.98
CA GLY A 10 3.83 5.42 -12.62
C GLY A 10 5.24 5.95 -12.88
N ASN A 11 6.22 5.33 -12.25
CA ASN A 11 7.63 5.75 -12.38
C ASN A 11 8.26 5.45 -13.75
N ASN A 12 7.61 4.58 -14.53
CA ASN A 12 7.96 4.26 -15.92
C ASN A 12 7.26 5.14 -16.96
N ASP A 13 6.32 6.00 -16.55
CA ASP A 13 5.53 6.84 -17.46
C ASP A 13 6.27 8.09 -17.91
N ILE A 14 7.41 8.39 -17.26
CA ILE A 14 8.20 9.61 -17.41
C ILE A 14 9.62 9.24 -17.84
N LEU A 15 10.18 10.01 -18.79
CA LEU A 15 11.58 9.90 -19.20
C LEU A 15 12.35 11.17 -18.80
N PRO A 16 13.50 11.04 -18.10
CA PRO A 16 14.14 9.78 -17.70
C PRO A 16 13.43 9.08 -16.53
N HIS A 17 13.58 7.75 -16.46
CA HIS A 17 12.93 6.88 -15.47
C HIS A 17 13.11 7.41 -14.03
N ASN A 18 12.02 7.42 -13.25
CA ASN A 18 11.92 7.97 -11.89
C ASN A 18 12.10 9.49 -11.73
N VAL A 19 12.52 10.21 -12.77
CA VAL A 19 12.90 11.62 -12.66
C VAL A 19 11.75 12.48 -13.16
N MET A 20 10.92 12.92 -12.22
CA MET A 20 9.87 13.90 -12.47
C MET A 20 10.30 15.24 -11.88
N GLU A 21 10.58 16.20 -12.74
CA GLU A 21 10.89 17.58 -12.34
C GLU A 21 9.61 18.30 -11.88
N ALA A 22 9.79 19.40 -11.14
CA ALA A 22 8.69 20.28 -10.77
C ALA A 22 7.91 20.71 -12.03
N GLY A 23 6.59 20.76 -11.92
CA GLY A 23 5.76 21.30 -12.99
C GLY A 23 5.72 22.84 -12.96
N PRO A 24 5.19 23.48 -14.01
CA PRO A 24 4.70 22.87 -15.24
C PRO A 24 5.83 22.29 -16.11
N ASN A 25 5.61 21.12 -16.72
CA ASN A 25 6.61 20.49 -17.59
C ASN A 25 5.97 19.81 -18.82
N ARG A 26 6.81 19.36 -19.76
CA ARG A 26 6.36 18.77 -21.03
C ARG A 26 5.52 17.51 -20.84
N TRP A 27 5.80 16.72 -19.81
CA TRP A 27 5.08 15.47 -19.54
C TRP A 27 3.68 15.76 -19.03
N LEU A 28 3.55 16.66 -18.04
CA LEU A 28 2.24 17.08 -17.54
C LEU A 28 1.36 17.65 -18.64
N LYS A 29 1.93 18.47 -19.54
CA LYS A 29 1.20 18.99 -20.70
C LYS A 29 0.76 17.90 -21.67
N MET A 30 1.63 16.94 -21.98
CA MET A 30 1.26 15.85 -22.89
C MET A 30 0.16 14.97 -22.29
N TYR A 31 0.26 14.64 -21.00
CA TYR A 31 -0.74 13.83 -20.33
C TYR A 31 -2.03 14.60 -20.03
N SER A 32 -2.01 15.94 -19.94
CA SER A 32 -3.24 16.73 -19.79
C SER A 32 -4.10 16.62 -21.04
N ASP A 33 -3.46 16.53 -22.21
CA ASP A 33 -4.14 16.23 -23.48
C ASP A 33 -4.63 14.77 -23.55
N ILE A 34 -3.79 13.78 -23.20
CA ILE A 34 -4.14 12.35 -23.28
C ILE A 34 -5.26 11.99 -22.29
N TRP A 35 -5.19 12.50 -21.05
CA TRP A 35 -6.14 12.21 -19.97
C TRP A 35 -7.24 13.25 -19.84
N LYS A 36 -7.40 14.14 -20.83
CA LYS A 36 -8.43 15.19 -20.83
C LYS A 36 -9.83 14.69 -20.55
N ALA A 37 -10.17 13.48 -20.99
CA ALA A 37 -11.48 12.87 -20.76
C ALA A 37 -11.68 12.30 -19.34
N PHE A 38 -10.59 12.08 -18.59
CA PHE A 38 -10.58 11.50 -17.24
C PHE A 38 -10.42 12.56 -16.15
N ILE A 39 -9.79 13.68 -16.47
CA ILE A 39 -9.52 14.77 -15.54
C ILE A 39 -10.71 15.76 -15.58
N PRO A 40 -11.40 16.00 -14.44
CA PRO A 40 -12.44 17.02 -14.38
C PRO A 40 -11.87 18.39 -14.76
N GLN A 41 -12.65 19.20 -15.49
CA GLN A 41 -12.18 20.52 -15.98
C GLN A 41 -11.68 21.43 -14.84
N GLN A 42 -12.32 21.37 -13.67
CA GLN A 42 -11.95 22.13 -12.48
C GLN A 42 -10.61 21.71 -11.87
N GLN A 43 -10.11 20.52 -12.21
CA GLN A 43 -8.85 19.98 -11.72
C GLN A 43 -7.71 20.13 -12.74
N LEU A 44 -8.00 20.62 -13.94
CA LEU A 44 -7.01 20.71 -15.02
C LEU A 44 -5.81 21.57 -14.62
N HIS A 45 -6.03 22.69 -13.92
CA HIS A 45 -4.94 23.55 -13.46
C HIS A 45 -4.03 22.84 -12.45
N SER A 46 -4.60 22.16 -11.44
CA SER A 46 -3.81 21.37 -10.48
C SER A 46 -3.02 20.24 -11.16
N PHE A 47 -3.63 19.62 -12.17
CA PHE A 47 -2.98 18.58 -12.96
C PHE A 47 -1.83 19.12 -13.82
N GLU A 48 -1.99 20.25 -14.48
CA GLU A 48 -0.92 20.87 -15.27
C GLU A 48 0.21 21.42 -14.39
N PHE A 49 -0.12 21.85 -13.18
CA PHE A 49 0.84 22.33 -12.19
C PHE A 49 1.72 21.20 -11.62
N GLY A 50 1.14 20.04 -11.31
CA GLY A 50 1.86 18.98 -10.59
C GLY A 50 1.47 17.54 -10.88
N GLY A 51 0.53 17.30 -11.79
CA GLY A 51 0.10 15.96 -12.17
C GLY A 51 -0.74 15.24 -11.11
N TRP A 52 -1.31 15.98 -10.16
CA TRP A 52 -2.24 15.46 -9.17
C TRP A 52 -3.63 16.08 -9.35
N PHE A 53 -4.66 15.32 -9.02
CA PHE A 53 -6.06 15.74 -9.12
C PHE A 53 -6.96 14.81 -8.30
N TYR A 54 -8.24 15.16 -8.16
CA TYR A 54 -9.25 14.23 -7.67
C TYR A 54 -10.49 14.18 -8.57
N THR A 55 -11.22 13.07 -8.52
CA THR A 55 -12.51 12.92 -9.20
C THR A 55 -13.57 12.47 -8.20
N GLU A 56 -14.71 13.16 -8.16
CA GLU A 56 -15.90 12.69 -7.43
C GLU A 56 -16.51 11.50 -8.18
N VAL A 57 -16.17 10.29 -7.75
CA VAL A 57 -16.66 9.03 -8.35
C VAL A 57 -18.06 8.68 -7.88
N VAL A 58 -18.42 9.10 -6.66
CA VAL A 58 -19.81 9.15 -6.18
C VAL A 58 -20.11 10.62 -5.84
N PRO A 59 -20.90 11.32 -6.68
CA PRO A 59 -21.17 12.74 -6.53
C PRO A 59 -21.56 13.14 -5.10
N ASN A 60 -20.91 14.17 -4.54
CA ASN A 60 -21.13 14.67 -3.17
C ASN A 60 -20.97 13.62 -2.04
N LYS A 61 -20.37 12.46 -2.30
CA LYS A 61 -20.17 11.40 -1.28
C LYS A 61 -18.74 10.89 -1.23
N LEU A 62 -18.14 10.55 -2.36
CA LEU A 62 -16.82 9.94 -2.45
C LEU A 62 -15.99 10.55 -3.59
N ALA A 63 -14.78 10.97 -3.26
CA ALA A 63 -13.77 11.33 -4.26
C ALA A 63 -12.56 10.41 -4.21
N VAL A 64 -11.94 10.19 -5.37
CA VAL A 64 -10.67 9.47 -5.49
C VAL A 64 -9.59 10.48 -5.85
N PHE A 65 -8.51 10.51 -5.07
CA PHE A 65 -7.35 11.38 -5.25
C PHE A 65 -6.23 10.63 -5.96
N SER A 66 -5.86 11.10 -7.14
CA SER A 66 -4.66 10.67 -7.86
C SER A 66 -3.47 11.52 -7.39
N LEU A 67 -2.58 10.90 -6.61
CA LEU A 67 -1.37 11.53 -6.12
C LEU A 67 -0.21 11.21 -7.07
N ASN A 68 0.50 12.24 -7.52
CA ASN A 68 1.80 12.10 -8.15
C ASN A 68 2.91 11.71 -7.14
N THR A 69 2.94 10.43 -6.76
CA THR A 69 3.90 9.91 -5.77
C THR A 69 5.38 9.97 -6.20
N LEU A 70 5.68 10.38 -7.44
CA LEU A 70 7.07 10.62 -7.87
C LEU A 70 7.69 11.83 -7.18
N TYR A 71 6.88 12.78 -6.69
CA TYR A 71 7.35 13.89 -5.87
C TYR A 71 7.60 13.52 -4.40
N PHE A 72 7.31 12.28 -4.01
CA PHE A 72 7.68 11.75 -2.71
C PHE A 72 8.80 10.73 -2.82
N PHE A 73 9.10 10.26 -4.04
CA PHE A 73 9.95 9.09 -4.27
C PHE A 73 11.43 9.40 -3.99
N GLU A 74 12.05 8.66 -3.07
CA GLU A 74 13.45 8.87 -2.64
C GLU A 74 14.44 8.77 -3.82
N ARG A 75 14.08 8.02 -4.87
CA ARG A 75 14.92 7.83 -6.06
C ARG A 75 14.70 8.88 -7.15
N ASN A 76 13.79 9.83 -6.96
CA ASN A 76 13.63 10.96 -7.86
C ASN A 76 14.71 12.01 -7.57
N GLY A 77 15.78 12.02 -8.37
CA GLY A 77 16.91 12.93 -8.17
C GLY A 77 16.65 14.40 -8.51
N ALA A 78 15.46 14.76 -9.01
CA ALA A 78 15.09 16.13 -9.34
C ALA A 78 14.37 16.88 -8.21
N ILE A 79 13.98 16.18 -7.15
CA ILE A 79 13.21 16.72 -6.01
C ILE A 79 13.84 16.24 -4.70
N ASP A 80 13.56 16.91 -3.59
CA ASP A 80 14.23 16.61 -2.31
C ASP A 80 13.22 16.21 -1.21
N ASP A 81 12.54 17.18 -0.58
CA ASP A 81 11.76 16.98 0.65
C ASP A 81 10.31 17.51 0.54
N CYS A 82 9.49 17.24 1.55
CA CYS A 82 8.11 17.72 1.66
C CYS A 82 7.94 18.85 2.69
N VAL A 83 9.03 19.56 3.01
CA VAL A 83 9.08 20.60 4.04
C VAL A 83 9.33 21.98 3.44
N ARG A 84 10.13 22.07 2.38
CA ARG A 84 10.44 23.35 1.73
C ARG A 84 9.34 23.78 0.76
N PRO A 85 8.83 25.02 0.84
CA PRO A 85 7.77 25.51 -0.03
C PRO A 85 8.05 25.42 -1.54
N SER A 86 9.32 25.55 -1.94
CA SER A 86 9.75 25.42 -3.34
C SER A 86 9.65 23.98 -3.88
N GLU A 87 9.64 22.97 -3.02
CA GLU A 87 9.61 21.56 -3.46
C GLU A 87 8.19 21.14 -3.86
N PRO A 88 8.02 20.43 -4.99
CA PRO A 88 6.70 19.99 -5.44
C PRO A 88 6.05 19.02 -4.45
N GLY A 89 6.84 18.24 -3.71
CA GLY A 89 6.35 17.37 -2.64
C GLY A 89 5.65 18.14 -1.52
N PHE A 90 6.19 19.29 -1.10
CA PHE A 90 5.53 20.18 -0.15
C PHE A 90 4.22 20.72 -0.71
N LYS A 91 4.26 21.27 -1.93
CA LYS A 91 3.08 21.88 -2.58
C LYS A 91 1.94 20.86 -2.73
N GLN A 92 2.25 19.62 -3.09
CA GLN A 92 1.26 18.55 -3.18
C GLN A 92 0.66 18.16 -1.82
N MET A 93 1.48 18.11 -0.76
CA MET A 93 1.00 17.82 0.60
C MET A 93 0.10 18.93 1.15
N GLU A 94 0.39 20.19 0.82
CA GLU A 94 -0.49 21.33 1.16
C GLU A 94 -1.80 21.29 0.37
N TRP A 95 -1.72 21.02 -0.94
CA TRP A 95 -2.91 20.80 -1.75
C TRP A 95 -3.78 19.68 -1.17
N LEU A 96 -3.18 18.53 -0.81
CA LEU A 96 -3.90 17.40 -0.23
C LEU A 96 -4.57 17.79 1.10
N ARG A 97 -3.85 18.52 1.96
CA ARG A 97 -4.38 19.02 3.24
C ARG A 97 -5.63 19.87 3.01
N VAL A 98 -5.56 20.84 2.09
CA VAL A 98 -6.67 21.75 1.80
C VAL A 98 -7.87 21.01 1.20
N GLN A 99 -7.63 20.10 0.25
CA GLN A 99 -8.72 19.34 -0.37
C GLN A 99 -9.40 18.38 0.63
N LEU A 100 -8.65 17.71 1.50
CA LEU A 100 -9.23 16.85 2.53
C LEU A 100 -10.06 17.65 3.55
N GLN A 101 -9.60 18.85 3.94
CA GLN A 101 -10.39 19.75 4.79
C GLN A 101 -11.69 20.18 4.11
N PHE A 102 -11.64 20.46 2.81
CA PHE A 102 -12.84 20.78 2.02
C PHE A 102 -13.82 19.60 1.99
N LEU A 103 -13.33 18.37 1.76
CA LEU A 103 -14.15 17.16 1.81
C LEU A 103 -14.79 16.96 3.19
N ARG A 104 -14.02 17.17 4.28
CA ARG A 104 -14.55 17.14 5.65
C ARG A 104 -15.72 18.11 5.83
N SER A 105 -15.56 19.36 5.39
CA SER A 105 -16.61 20.38 5.49
C SER A 105 -17.88 20.01 4.71
N ARG A 106 -17.72 19.28 3.59
CA ARG A 106 -18.82 18.76 2.76
C ARG A 106 -19.35 17.39 3.22
N ARG A 107 -18.79 16.83 4.31
CA ARG A 107 -19.08 15.46 4.79
C ARG A 107 -18.88 14.39 3.73
N MET A 108 -17.92 14.61 2.84
CA MET A 108 -17.49 13.66 1.82
C MET A 108 -16.34 12.80 2.33
N LYS A 109 -16.11 11.68 1.63
CA LYS A 109 -15.04 10.73 1.91
C LYS A 109 -14.03 10.69 0.77
N ALA A 110 -12.82 10.22 1.09
CA ALA A 110 -11.71 10.16 0.13
C ALA A 110 -11.11 8.74 0.06
N ILE A 111 -10.81 8.29 -1.16
CA ILE A 111 -9.81 7.23 -1.39
C ILE A 111 -8.56 7.91 -1.95
N LEU A 112 -7.41 7.58 -1.38
CA LEU A 112 -6.13 8.07 -1.88
C LEU A 112 -5.50 6.99 -2.76
N MET A 113 -4.99 7.36 -3.92
CA MET A 113 -4.24 6.45 -4.77
C MET A 113 -2.96 7.09 -5.30
N GLY A 114 -1.99 6.24 -5.62
CA GLY A 114 -0.74 6.64 -6.24
C GLY A 114 -0.01 5.41 -6.78
N HIS A 115 1.15 5.59 -7.39
CA HIS A 115 1.91 4.44 -7.88
C HIS A 115 2.90 3.90 -6.85
N VAL A 116 3.82 4.74 -6.39
CA VAL A 116 4.86 4.36 -5.43
C VAL A 116 4.28 4.40 -4.01
N PRO A 117 4.19 3.28 -3.30
CA PRO A 117 3.63 3.26 -1.94
C PRO A 117 4.60 3.87 -0.92
N PRO A 118 4.09 4.42 0.19
CA PRO A 118 4.88 4.91 1.34
C PRO A 118 5.50 3.77 2.18
N ALA A 119 6.12 2.78 1.52
CA ALA A 119 6.80 1.66 2.18
C ALA A 119 8.03 2.16 2.95
N ARG A 120 8.16 1.72 4.20
CA ARG A 120 9.21 2.12 5.15
C ARG A 120 9.63 0.93 6.01
N THR A 121 10.70 0.26 5.62
CA THR A 121 11.40 -0.80 6.38
C THR A 121 12.89 -0.53 6.40
N SER A 122 13.68 -1.31 7.16
CA SER A 122 15.13 -1.11 7.24
C SER A 122 15.85 -1.27 5.91
N SER A 123 15.38 -2.17 5.05
CA SER A 123 15.96 -2.39 3.71
C SER A 123 15.35 -1.52 2.62
N LYS A 124 14.13 -1.01 2.82
CA LYS A 124 13.36 -0.34 1.78
C LYS A 124 12.66 0.92 2.30
N HIS A 125 13.13 2.06 1.80
CA HIS A 125 12.44 3.33 1.89
C HIS A 125 12.02 3.73 0.48
N ASN A 126 10.72 3.87 0.26
CA ASN A 126 10.24 4.36 -1.03
C ASN A 126 10.13 5.87 -1.02
N TRP A 127 9.66 6.48 0.06
CA TRP A 127 9.49 7.94 0.12
C TRP A 127 10.62 8.60 0.91
N ASP A 128 10.90 9.87 0.59
CA ASP A 128 11.67 10.72 1.50
C ASP A 128 11.01 10.71 2.89
N GLU A 129 11.85 10.72 3.92
CA GLU A 129 11.39 10.59 5.30
C GLU A 129 10.43 11.72 5.68
N THR A 130 10.69 12.96 5.25
CA THR A 130 9.80 14.07 5.57
C THR A 130 8.44 13.96 4.86
N CYS A 131 8.42 13.41 3.66
CA CYS A 131 7.19 13.13 2.92
C CYS A 131 6.37 12.04 3.60
N TRP A 132 7.02 10.96 4.04
CA TRP A 132 6.36 9.89 4.80
C TRP A 132 5.76 10.42 6.12
N GLN A 133 6.52 11.23 6.85
CA GLN A 133 6.11 11.85 8.11
C GLN A 133 4.88 12.75 7.92
N LYS A 134 4.92 13.64 6.92
CA LYS A 134 3.83 14.59 6.62
C LYS A 134 2.57 13.86 6.15
N TYR A 135 2.72 12.85 5.29
CA TYR A 135 1.60 12.04 4.82
C TYR A 135 0.91 11.26 5.94
N THR A 136 1.69 10.59 6.79
CA THR A 136 1.17 9.81 7.93
C THR A 136 0.46 10.73 8.93
N LEU A 137 0.95 11.95 9.12
CA LEU A 137 0.26 12.97 9.90
C LEU A 137 -1.08 13.39 9.27
N TRP A 138 -1.14 13.61 7.95
CA TRP A 138 -2.40 13.91 7.26
C TRP A 138 -3.42 12.78 7.39
N LEU A 139 -3.00 11.54 7.23
CA LEU A 139 -3.88 10.40 7.44
C LEU A 139 -4.39 10.30 8.88
N GLN A 140 -3.58 10.69 9.88
CA GLN A 140 -4.00 10.72 11.28
C GLN A 140 -5.03 11.82 11.53
N GLN A 141 -4.76 13.00 10.98
CA GLN A 141 -5.65 14.15 11.13
C GLN A 141 -6.94 13.96 10.36
N TYR A 142 -6.95 13.30 9.19
CA TYR A 142 -8.13 13.11 8.33
C TYR A 142 -8.70 11.68 8.36
N ARG A 143 -8.50 10.95 9.46
CA ARG A 143 -8.99 9.57 9.64
C ARG A 143 -10.52 9.41 9.60
N ASP A 144 -11.26 10.51 9.72
CA ASP A 144 -12.71 10.60 9.52
C ASP A 144 -13.13 10.70 8.03
N VAL A 145 -12.22 11.15 7.16
CA VAL A 145 -12.44 11.39 5.73
C VAL A 145 -11.88 10.26 4.87
N VAL A 146 -10.65 9.82 5.14
CA VAL A 146 -9.94 8.85 4.31
C VAL A 146 -10.44 7.43 4.59
N VAL A 147 -10.89 6.75 3.53
CA VAL A 147 -11.48 5.40 3.56
C VAL A 147 -10.43 4.31 3.30
N GLY A 148 -9.40 4.64 2.52
CA GLY A 148 -8.31 3.72 2.19
C GLY A 148 -7.28 4.34 1.27
N SER A 149 -6.10 3.74 1.24
CA SER A 149 -5.00 4.13 0.34
C SER A 149 -4.58 2.96 -0.55
N LEU A 150 -4.52 3.19 -1.87
CA LEU A 150 -4.30 2.16 -2.90
C LEU A 150 -3.05 2.48 -3.74
N TYR A 151 -2.12 1.51 -3.84
CA TYR A 151 -0.85 1.69 -4.53
C TYR A 151 -0.43 0.49 -5.38
N GLY A 152 0.66 0.65 -6.13
CA GLY A 152 1.29 -0.41 -6.94
C GLY A 152 2.81 -0.45 -6.74
N HIS A 153 3.57 -0.35 -7.84
CA HIS A 153 5.04 -0.28 -7.92
C HIS A 153 5.81 -1.54 -7.48
N MET A 154 5.43 -2.19 -6.39
CA MET A 154 6.16 -3.30 -5.77
C MET A 154 5.97 -4.63 -6.52
N ASN A 155 4.98 -4.70 -7.42
CA ASN A 155 4.60 -5.87 -8.23
C ASN A 155 4.15 -7.12 -7.45
N ILE A 156 4.13 -7.08 -6.12
CA ILE A 156 3.66 -8.16 -5.23
C ILE A 156 2.39 -7.73 -4.49
N ASP A 157 1.51 -8.69 -4.21
CA ASP A 157 0.30 -8.45 -3.41
C ASP A 157 0.66 -8.34 -1.93
N HIS A 158 0.48 -7.17 -1.33
CA HIS A 158 0.63 -7.02 0.11
C HIS A 158 -0.06 -5.76 0.61
N PHE A 159 0.02 -5.58 1.92
CA PHE A 159 -0.39 -4.38 2.61
C PHE A 159 0.66 -4.05 3.65
N PHE A 160 0.65 -2.83 4.14
CA PHE A 160 1.43 -2.46 5.31
C PHE A 160 0.64 -1.47 6.15
N ILE A 161 1.09 -1.33 7.38
CA ILE A 161 0.42 -0.54 8.40
C ILE A 161 1.38 0.55 8.84
N GLN A 162 0.98 1.82 8.66
CA GLN A 162 1.71 2.94 9.23
C GLN A 162 1.28 3.15 10.68
N ASP A 163 2.26 3.32 11.56
CA ASP A 163 2.05 3.59 12.97
C ASP A 163 2.21 5.09 13.26
N THR A 164 1.19 5.71 13.84
CA THR A 164 1.23 7.14 14.18
C THR A 164 2.18 7.46 15.34
N GLU A 165 2.61 6.47 16.12
CA GLU A 165 3.68 6.68 17.12
C GLU A 165 5.06 6.90 16.48
N ASP A 166 5.24 6.52 15.21
CA ASP A 166 6.48 6.77 14.47
C ASP A 166 6.55 8.19 13.88
N ILE A 167 5.51 9.02 14.13
CA ILE A 167 5.47 10.41 13.67
C ILE A 167 6.40 11.27 14.53
N ASP A 168 7.43 11.85 13.91
CA ASP A 168 8.29 12.86 14.50
C ASP A 168 8.02 14.23 13.85
N VAL A 169 7.13 15.01 14.47
CA VAL A 169 6.76 16.35 14.01
C VAL A 169 7.97 17.28 13.92
N THR A 170 9.05 17.04 14.66
CA THR A 170 10.26 17.88 14.60
C THR A 170 11.05 17.70 13.30
N MET A 171 10.79 16.63 12.54
CA MET A 171 11.33 16.44 11.19
C MET A 171 10.58 17.29 10.14
N LEU A 172 9.38 17.75 10.48
CA LEU A 172 8.57 18.60 9.60
C LEU A 172 8.83 20.10 9.83
N GLU A 173 9.59 20.45 10.88
CA GLU A 173 10.03 21.82 11.10
C GLU A 173 11.24 22.14 10.22
N ARG A 174 11.20 23.26 9.49
CA ARG A 174 12.32 23.73 8.69
C ARG A 174 13.54 23.97 9.58
N ARG A 175 14.65 23.35 9.21
CA ARG A 175 15.97 23.66 9.78
C ARG A 175 16.78 24.42 8.72
N PRO A 176 17.43 25.54 9.07
CA PRO A 176 18.31 26.22 8.13
C PRO A 176 19.39 25.23 7.64
N LYS A 177 19.52 25.10 6.31
CA LYS A 177 20.57 24.26 5.71
C LYS A 177 21.92 24.76 6.25
N LYS A 178 22.58 23.98 7.11
CA LYS A 178 24.03 24.17 7.28
C LYS A 178 24.65 24.01 5.89
N PRO A 179 25.51 24.93 5.42
CA PRO A 179 26.15 24.78 4.13
C PRO A 179 26.79 23.39 4.09
N LYS A 180 26.34 22.55 3.14
CA LYS A 180 26.93 21.24 2.93
C LYS A 180 28.40 21.52 2.59
N LYS A 181 29.30 21.44 3.58
CA LYS A 181 30.74 21.35 3.30
C LYS A 181 30.84 20.24 2.27
N HIS A 182 31.34 20.54 1.08
CA HIS A 182 31.76 19.55 0.11
C HIS A 182 32.90 18.74 0.74
N LYS A 183 32.59 17.87 1.70
CA LYS A 183 33.37 16.67 1.90
C LYS A 183 33.15 15.93 0.60
N LYS A 184 34.20 15.90 -0.23
CA LYS A 184 34.43 14.80 -1.17
C LYS A 184 34.30 13.52 -0.33
N LYS A 185 33.08 13.03 -0.14
CA LYS A 185 32.86 11.61 0.01
C LYS A 185 33.41 11.10 -1.30
N GLN A 186 34.64 10.58 -1.26
CA GLN A 186 35.05 9.57 -2.22
C GLN A 186 33.81 8.70 -2.41
N SER A 187 33.35 8.66 -3.65
CA SER A 187 32.40 7.68 -4.12
C SER A 187 33.05 6.31 -3.89
N LYS A 188 33.05 5.83 -2.64
CA LYS A 188 33.01 4.39 -2.37
C LYS A 188 31.80 3.97 -3.14
N GLY A 189 32.04 3.31 -4.28
CA GLY A 189 31.08 3.12 -5.35
C GLY A 189 29.69 2.94 -4.75
N ARG A 190 28.85 3.97 -4.93
CA ARG A 190 27.41 3.78 -4.80
C ARG A 190 27.18 2.72 -5.85
N LYS A 191 27.13 1.44 -5.44
CA LYS A 191 26.77 0.38 -6.38
C LYS A 191 25.52 0.94 -7.04
N LYS A 192 25.56 1.09 -8.37
CA LYS A 192 24.35 1.18 -9.15
C LYS A 192 23.59 -0.07 -8.75
N GLN A 193 22.72 0.06 -7.76
CA GLN A 193 21.77 -0.98 -7.43
C GLN A 193 20.73 -0.78 -8.53
N ASP A 194 21.03 -1.40 -9.67
CA ASP A 194 20.12 -1.56 -10.80
C ASP A 194 18.96 -2.46 -10.31
N ASP A 195 18.12 -1.93 -9.42
CA ASP A 195 16.82 -2.50 -9.09
C ASP A 195 15.82 -2.01 -10.15
N GLN A 196 16.12 -2.28 -11.42
CA GLN A 196 15.24 -1.97 -12.54
C GLN A 196 13.91 -2.76 -12.43
N LEU A 197 13.90 -3.80 -11.59
CA LEU A 197 12.72 -4.54 -11.13
C LEU A 197 12.85 -4.85 -9.63
N PHE A 198 11.72 -4.86 -8.91
CA PHE A 198 11.65 -5.43 -7.56
C PHE A 198 11.85 -6.97 -7.67
N HIS A 199 13.09 -7.43 -7.51
CA HIS A 199 13.45 -8.85 -7.65
C HIS A 199 12.81 -9.70 -6.52
N ILE A 200 12.51 -10.97 -6.81
CA ILE A 200 11.86 -11.89 -5.86
C ILE A 200 12.64 -12.00 -4.54
N ASP A 201 13.97 -12.05 -4.57
CA ASP A 201 14.79 -12.13 -3.35
C ASP A 201 14.68 -10.83 -2.53
N SER A 202 14.73 -9.66 -3.17
CA SER A 202 14.50 -8.37 -2.49
C SER A 202 13.08 -8.25 -1.96
N ALA A 203 12.10 -8.84 -2.65
CA ALA A 203 10.71 -8.88 -2.22
C ALA A 203 10.54 -9.78 -0.99
N ALA A 204 11.20 -10.93 -0.98
CA ALA A 204 11.17 -11.88 0.13
C ALA A 204 11.80 -11.29 1.40
N ASP A 205 12.95 -10.61 1.28
CA ASP A 205 13.60 -9.92 2.40
C ASP A 205 12.69 -8.81 2.96
N TYR A 206 12.11 -7.98 2.09
CA TYR A 206 11.16 -6.94 2.45
C TYR A 206 9.93 -7.49 3.19
N LEU A 207 9.31 -8.57 2.68
CA LEU A 207 8.15 -9.20 3.33
C LEU A 207 8.53 -9.82 4.69
N THR A 208 9.76 -10.30 4.84
CA THR A 208 10.26 -10.84 6.11
C THR A 208 10.43 -9.72 7.14
N GLU A 209 11.03 -8.59 6.77
CA GLU A 209 11.12 -7.41 7.64
C GLU A 209 9.72 -6.90 8.06
N LEU A 210 8.78 -6.88 7.11
CA LEU A 210 7.40 -6.49 7.38
C LEU A 210 6.73 -7.44 8.39
N ARG A 211 6.97 -8.75 8.26
CA ARG A 211 6.50 -9.73 9.23
C ARG A 211 7.12 -9.53 10.61
N GLU A 212 8.40 -9.18 10.69
CA GLU A 212 9.06 -8.86 11.97
C GLU A 212 8.45 -7.63 12.63
N HIS A 213 8.04 -6.62 11.84
CA HIS A 213 7.29 -5.47 12.35
C HIS A 213 5.93 -5.91 12.90
N TRP A 214 5.19 -6.74 12.16
CA TRP A 214 3.91 -7.26 12.63
C TRP A 214 4.00 -8.15 13.87
N ALA A 215 5.13 -8.85 14.06
CA ALA A 215 5.37 -9.65 15.26
C ALA A 215 5.44 -8.81 16.55
N LYS A 216 5.71 -7.50 16.43
CA LYS A 216 5.76 -6.53 17.54
C LYS A 216 4.39 -5.94 17.90
N LEU A 217 3.35 -6.19 17.09
CA LEU A 217 2.01 -5.68 17.36
C LEU A 217 1.49 -6.18 18.72
N PRO A 218 0.78 -5.33 19.49
CA PRO A 218 0.29 -5.70 20.82
C PRO A 218 -0.81 -6.78 20.72
N LYS A 219 -0.89 -7.68 21.72
CA LYS A 219 -1.95 -8.70 21.79
C LYS A 219 -3.38 -8.15 21.72
N ALA A 220 -3.59 -6.89 22.10
CA ALA A 220 -4.86 -6.20 21.97
C ALA A 220 -5.37 -6.10 20.52
N ALA A 221 -4.50 -6.34 19.53
CA ALA A 221 -4.85 -6.49 18.12
C ALA A 221 -5.85 -7.63 17.84
N VAL A 222 -5.84 -8.70 18.66
CA VAL A 222 -6.65 -9.91 18.42
C VAL A 222 -7.88 -9.98 19.32
N GLN A 223 -7.87 -9.29 20.47
CA GLN A 223 -9.01 -9.29 21.40
C GLN A 223 -10.25 -8.75 20.70
N THR A 224 -11.35 -9.50 20.70
CA THR A 224 -12.61 -9.04 20.12
C THR A 224 -13.27 -7.97 21.01
N LEU A 225 -14.29 -7.29 20.50
CA LEU A 225 -15.03 -6.30 21.29
C LEU A 225 -15.81 -6.94 22.45
N ASP A 226 -16.16 -8.21 22.30
CA ASP A 226 -17.08 -8.94 23.18
C ASP A 226 -16.33 -9.76 24.25
N GLU A 227 -15.03 -10.04 24.05
CA GLU A 227 -14.15 -10.73 25.01
C GLU A 227 -13.72 -9.86 26.21
N VAL A 228 -14.10 -8.58 26.24
CA VAL A 228 -13.78 -7.71 27.36
C VAL A 228 -14.77 -7.96 28.50
N ASP A 229 -14.42 -8.92 29.35
CA ASP A 229 -15.12 -9.26 30.59
C ASP A 229 -15.52 -7.98 31.37
N PRO A 230 -16.83 -7.68 31.54
CA PRO A 230 -17.31 -6.41 32.11
C PRO A 230 -16.86 -6.17 33.55
N LYS A 231 -16.31 -7.20 34.22
CA LYS A 231 -15.70 -7.12 35.56
C LYS A 231 -14.23 -6.67 35.56
N LYS A 232 -13.53 -6.72 34.41
CA LYS A 232 -12.19 -6.12 34.21
C LYS A 232 -12.31 -4.78 33.48
N LYS A 233 -13.01 -3.81 34.07
CA LYS A 233 -13.03 -2.39 33.63
C LYS A 233 -11.67 -1.70 33.81
N GLY A 234 -10.65 -2.21 33.13
CA GLY A 234 -9.44 -1.48 32.86
C GLY A 234 -9.50 -0.99 31.42
N LYS A 235 -9.65 0.32 31.20
CA LYS A 235 -9.47 1.00 29.90
C LYS A 235 -8.14 0.63 29.17
N LYS A 236 -7.23 -0.11 29.82
CA LYS A 236 -5.81 -0.31 29.47
C LYS A 236 -5.50 -1.24 28.28
N GLY A 237 -6.48 -1.99 27.75
CA GLY A 237 -6.22 -2.98 26.67
C GLY A 237 -6.06 -2.33 25.29
N HIS A 238 -7.08 -1.59 24.87
CA HIS A 238 -7.15 -1.00 23.52
C HIS A 238 -6.39 0.32 23.38
N ASP A 239 -6.00 0.96 24.47
CA ASP A 239 -5.17 2.19 24.42
C ASP A 239 -3.87 1.96 23.62
N LYS A 240 -3.30 0.75 23.68
CA LYS A 240 -2.07 0.39 22.96
C LYS A 240 -2.21 0.43 21.44
N ILE A 241 -3.42 0.25 20.92
CA ILE A 241 -3.71 0.30 19.49
C ILE A 241 -4.39 1.61 19.09
N GLY A 242 -4.48 2.61 19.99
CA GLY A 242 -5.19 3.86 19.71
C GLY A 242 -6.70 3.72 19.82
N GLY A 243 -7.18 2.92 20.76
CA GLY A 243 -8.61 2.81 21.09
C GLY A 243 -9.33 1.65 20.40
N LYS A 244 -10.66 1.66 20.51
CA LYS A 244 -11.53 0.54 20.10
C LYS A 244 -11.39 0.19 18.61
N PHE A 245 -11.13 1.18 17.75
CA PHE A 245 -11.06 1.01 16.30
C PHE A 245 -9.64 0.92 15.75
N ALA A 246 -8.64 0.88 16.63
CA ALA A 246 -7.24 0.86 16.27
C ALA A 246 -6.74 2.13 15.53
N GLU A 247 -7.19 3.31 15.95
CA GLU A 247 -6.96 4.60 15.27
C GLU A 247 -5.49 5.07 15.29
N ARG A 248 -4.61 4.37 16.02
CA ARG A 248 -3.16 4.57 15.97
C ARG A 248 -2.57 4.22 14.60
N TYR A 249 -3.23 3.34 13.87
CA TYR A 249 -2.69 2.72 12.67
C TYR A 249 -3.44 3.20 11.43
N GLN A 250 -2.75 3.19 10.30
CA GLN A 250 -3.30 3.49 8.99
C GLN A 250 -2.95 2.36 8.03
N LEU A 251 -3.82 2.12 7.05
CA LEU A 251 -3.67 1.01 6.11
C LEU A 251 -3.32 1.53 4.73
N SER A 252 -2.32 0.89 4.11
CA SER A 252 -2.01 1.05 2.69
C SER A 252 -2.00 -0.32 2.01
N LEU A 253 -2.77 -0.42 0.93
CA LEU A 253 -2.89 -1.64 0.12
C LEU A 253 -2.03 -1.49 -1.13
N VAL A 254 -1.26 -2.52 -1.45
CA VAL A 254 -0.41 -2.57 -2.64
C VAL A 254 -0.85 -3.72 -3.52
N SER A 255 -1.31 -3.38 -4.73
CA SER A 255 -1.74 -4.36 -5.70
C SER A 255 -0.57 -4.86 -6.55
N PRO A 256 -0.59 -6.15 -6.95
CA PRO A 256 0.35 -6.69 -7.92
C PRO A 256 0.19 -6.02 -9.29
N SER A 257 1.18 -6.22 -10.16
CA SER A 257 1.23 -5.55 -11.46
C SER A 257 0.38 -6.25 -12.52
N ILE A 258 -0.03 -5.48 -13.53
CA ILE A 258 -0.55 -6.01 -14.79
C ILE A 258 0.59 -6.34 -15.78
N VAL A 259 1.77 -5.73 -15.59
CA VAL A 259 2.96 -5.92 -16.43
C VAL A 259 3.78 -7.08 -15.86
N PRO A 260 4.24 -8.04 -16.68
CA PRO A 260 4.60 -9.37 -16.20
C PRO A 260 5.97 -9.43 -15.51
N ASN A 261 5.95 -9.26 -14.18
CA ASN A 261 6.89 -9.96 -13.28
C ASN A 261 6.26 -11.25 -12.74
N PHE A 262 4.96 -11.20 -12.50
CA PHE A 262 4.08 -12.32 -12.19
C PHE A 262 2.90 -12.33 -13.17
N PHE A 263 1.88 -13.16 -12.92
CA PHE A 263 0.67 -13.10 -13.73
C PHE A 263 -0.01 -11.72 -13.62
N PRO A 264 -0.51 -11.14 -14.73
CA PRO A 264 -1.28 -9.91 -14.69
C PRO A 264 -2.47 -10.06 -13.76
N THR A 265 -2.77 -9.00 -13.02
CA THR A 265 -3.78 -9.06 -11.96
C THR A 265 -4.80 -7.92 -12.05
N LEU A 266 -5.97 -8.17 -11.47
CA LEU A 266 -7.05 -7.20 -11.33
C LEU A 266 -7.71 -7.43 -9.97
N ARG A 267 -8.04 -6.37 -9.23
CA ARG A 267 -8.74 -6.45 -7.95
C ARG A 267 -10.06 -5.70 -8.02
N VAL A 268 -11.14 -6.34 -7.56
CA VAL A 268 -12.46 -5.74 -7.45
C VAL A 268 -12.81 -5.62 -5.98
N PHE A 269 -12.90 -4.38 -5.48
CA PHE A 269 -13.34 -4.10 -4.12
C PHE A 269 -14.84 -3.90 -4.07
N GLU A 270 -15.45 -4.41 -3.01
CA GLU A 270 -16.83 -4.15 -2.66
C GLU A 270 -16.88 -3.30 -1.38
N TYR A 271 -17.88 -2.45 -1.28
CA TYR A 271 -18.05 -1.53 -0.16
C TYR A 271 -19.52 -1.41 0.24
N ASN A 272 -19.72 -1.00 1.48
CA ASN A 272 -21.05 -0.83 2.06
C ASN A 272 -21.77 0.38 1.42
N ILE A 273 -22.94 0.15 0.82
CA ILE A 273 -23.78 1.18 0.21
C ILE A 273 -25.02 1.54 1.05
N THR A 274 -25.12 1.04 2.28
CA THR A 274 -26.29 1.26 3.15
C THR A 274 -26.59 2.75 3.27
N GLY A 275 -27.81 3.16 2.91
CA GLY A 275 -28.26 4.56 2.98
C GLY A 275 -27.74 5.48 1.87
N ILE A 276 -27.05 4.95 0.85
CA ILE A 276 -26.63 5.69 -0.36
C ILE A 276 -27.01 4.98 -1.66
N GLU A 277 -27.93 4.01 -1.62
CA GLU A 277 -28.35 3.16 -2.75
C GLU A 277 -28.97 3.97 -3.89
N ASP A 278 -29.74 5.01 -3.55
CA ASP A 278 -30.41 5.89 -4.52
C ASP A 278 -29.54 7.09 -4.96
N THR A 279 -28.25 7.11 -4.60
CA THR A 279 -27.36 8.21 -4.96
C THR A 279 -27.10 8.21 -6.47
N PRO A 280 -27.25 9.35 -7.17
CA PRO A 280 -26.96 9.43 -8.60
C PRO A 280 -25.56 8.95 -8.92
N THR A 281 -25.42 8.11 -9.94
CA THR A 281 -24.12 7.67 -10.42
C THR A 281 -23.45 8.79 -11.20
N TRP A 282 -22.13 8.64 -11.40
CA TRP A 282 -21.37 9.55 -12.26
C TRP A 282 -21.98 9.68 -13.68
N VAL A 283 -22.52 8.60 -14.24
CA VAL A 283 -23.18 8.60 -15.56
C VAL A 283 -24.45 9.44 -15.55
N ASP A 284 -25.24 9.36 -14.48
CA ASP A 284 -26.50 10.10 -14.35
C ASP A 284 -26.26 11.61 -14.33
N VAL A 285 -25.20 12.04 -13.65
CA VAL A 285 -24.82 13.46 -13.56
C VAL A 285 -24.29 13.99 -14.90
N GLN A 286 -23.49 13.19 -15.63
CA GLN A 286 -23.01 13.58 -16.95
C GLN A 286 -24.13 13.74 -17.97
N ARG A 287 -25.13 12.85 -17.96
CA ARG A 287 -26.29 12.92 -18.87
C ARG A 287 -27.14 14.16 -18.65
N ASN A 288 -27.26 14.62 -17.41
CA ASN A 288 -28.13 15.73 -17.04
C ASN A 288 -27.43 17.11 -17.12
N GLY A 289 -26.26 17.21 -17.75
CA GLY A 289 -25.55 18.48 -17.96
C GLY A 289 -25.15 19.18 -16.65
N GLY A 290 -24.92 18.41 -15.58
CA GLY A 290 -24.70 18.90 -14.23
C GLY A 290 -23.57 19.93 -14.13
N LYS A 291 -23.92 21.22 -14.00
CA LYS A 291 -23.01 22.26 -13.58
C LYS A 291 -22.76 22.12 -12.08
N HIS A 292 -21.68 21.46 -11.70
CA HIS A 292 -21.23 21.47 -10.31
C HIS A 292 -20.82 22.91 -9.93
N LYS A 293 -21.65 23.59 -9.13
CA LYS A 293 -21.28 24.85 -8.48
C LYS A 293 -20.43 24.50 -7.25
N TYR A 294 -19.12 24.59 -7.41
CA TYR A 294 -18.19 24.54 -6.30
C TYR A 294 -18.11 25.94 -5.69
N THR A 295 -18.40 26.08 -4.40
CA THR A 295 -18.14 27.31 -3.65
C THR A 295 -17.36 26.88 -2.42
N LEU A 296 -16.10 27.32 -2.33
CA LEU A 296 -15.30 27.16 -1.11
C LEU A 296 -16.01 27.95 0.00
N PRO A 297 -16.31 27.34 1.16
CA PRO A 297 -16.81 28.09 2.30
C PRO A 297 -15.78 29.16 2.68
N THR A 298 -16.25 30.39 2.95
CA THR A 298 -15.39 31.54 3.33
C THR A 298 -14.46 31.21 4.49
N SER A 299 -14.88 30.34 5.41
CA SER A 299 -14.06 29.86 6.54
C SER A 299 -12.83 29.05 6.15
N VAL A 300 -12.87 28.32 5.01
CA VAL A 300 -11.71 27.58 4.49
C VAL A 300 -10.71 28.57 3.86
N ILE A 301 -11.20 29.60 3.19
CA ILE A 301 -10.37 30.66 2.59
C ILE A 301 -9.62 31.46 3.67
N GLU A 302 -10.26 31.74 4.81
CA GLU A 302 -9.61 32.43 5.94
C GLU A 302 -8.53 31.58 6.64
N GLU A 303 -8.65 30.25 6.64
CA GLU A 303 -7.63 29.33 7.17
C GLU A 303 -6.43 29.13 6.23
N ILE A 304 -6.59 29.42 4.93
CA ILE A 304 -5.59 29.10 3.89
C ILE A 304 -4.36 30.01 3.93
N GLY A 305 -4.44 31.23 4.47
CA GLY A 305 -3.30 32.12 4.71
C GLY A 305 -2.12 31.95 3.73
N VAL A 306 -2.18 32.63 2.58
CA VAL A 306 -1.30 32.52 1.40
C VAL A 306 -1.63 31.31 0.51
N ASP A 307 -1.97 31.55 -0.76
CA ASP A 307 -2.19 30.48 -1.74
C ASP A 307 -0.88 29.69 -1.91
N PRO A 308 -0.84 28.38 -1.62
CA PRO A 308 0.38 27.57 -1.76
C PRO A 308 0.94 27.53 -3.19
N LEU A 309 0.14 27.89 -4.20
CA LEU A 309 0.57 27.97 -5.59
C LEU A 309 1.34 29.26 -5.91
N ASP A 310 1.23 30.31 -5.08
CA ASP A 310 1.80 31.65 -5.31
C ASP A 310 3.08 31.92 -4.49
N VAL A 311 3.64 30.93 -3.80
CA VAL A 311 4.90 31.12 -3.03
C VAL A 311 6.10 30.93 -3.96
N ASP A 312 6.72 32.04 -4.36
CA ASP A 312 7.94 32.08 -5.17
C ASP A 312 9.22 32.11 -4.30
N GLU A 313 10.40 31.86 -4.90
CA GLU A 313 11.69 31.87 -4.19
C GLU A 313 12.03 33.24 -3.56
N GLU A 314 11.46 34.33 -4.09
CA GLU A 314 11.64 35.69 -3.57
C GLU A 314 10.85 35.90 -2.25
N ASP A 315 9.64 35.35 -2.13
CA ASP A 315 8.83 35.40 -0.90
C ASP A 315 9.47 34.61 0.25
N GLU A 316 10.20 33.53 -0.08
CA GLU A 316 10.94 32.74 0.89
C GLU A 316 12.05 33.57 1.57
N GLN A 317 12.69 34.50 0.84
CA GLN A 317 13.70 35.39 1.39
C GLN A 317 13.09 36.57 2.16
N GLU A 318 11.95 37.10 1.72
CA GLU A 318 11.27 38.20 2.41
C GLU A 318 10.65 37.76 3.75
N LEU A 319 10.10 36.54 3.83
CA LEU A 319 9.55 35.96 5.06
C LEU A 319 10.63 35.53 6.06
N LEU A 320 11.85 35.24 5.61
CA LEU A 320 13.02 35.01 6.47
C LEU A 320 13.65 36.33 6.97
N GLY A 321 13.31 37.48 6.36
CA GLY A 321 13.88 38.79 6.69
C GLY A 321 13.03 39.66 7.64
N LYS A 322 11.74 39.34 7.84
CA LYS A 322 10.86 40.07 8.76
C LYS A 322 10.82 39.39 10.11
N ASP A 323 11.60 39.90 11.06
CA ASP A 323 11.43 39.61 12.49
C ASP A 323 9.96 39.88 12.88
N GLY A 324 9.29 38.82 13.34
CA GLY A 324 7.85 38.78 13.60
C GLY A 324 7.42 39.65 14.78
N SER A 325 7.22 40.94 14.53
CA SER A 325 6.64 41.87 15.50
C SER A 325 5.58 42.78 14.91
N GLU A 326 4.60 42.26 14.16
CA GLU A 326 3.40 43.03 13.85
C GLU A 326 2.29 42.10 13.36
N PHE A 327 1.56 41.47 14.28
CA PHE A 327 0.16 41.02 14.14
C PHE A 327 -0.28 40.41 15.48
N LEU A 328 -0.42 41.25 16.50
CA LEU A 328 -1.04 40.86 17.78
C LEU A 328 -2.35 41.63 17.94
N ILE A 329 -3.47 41.00 17.57
CA ILE A 329 -4.80 41.39 18.06
C ILE A 329 -5.06 40.60 19.35
N ASP A 330 -5.32 41.39 20.38
CA ASP A 330 -5.38 41.05 21.80
C ASP A 330 -6.59 40.17 22.15
N LYS A 331 -6.38 38.93 22.64
CA LYS A 331 -7.36 38.19 23.47
C LYS A 331 -6.67 37.31 24.51
N LYS A 332 -6.56 37.84 25.73
CA LYS A 332 -6.28 37.08 26.97
C LYS A 332 -7.37 36.03 27.25
N LYS A 333 -6.97 34.76 27.44
CA LYS A 333 -7.45 33.89 28.53
C LYS A 333 -6.55 32.66 28.70
N LYS A 334 -6.21 32.38 29.97
CA LYS A 334 -5.24 31.40 30.45
C LYS A 334 -5.70 29.95 30.23
N GLY A 335 -4.82 29.17 29.60
CA GLY A 335 -4.78 27.71 29.60
C GLY A 335 -3.53 27.29 28.83
N LYS A 336 -2.66 26.44 29.40
CA LYS A 336 -1.44 25.96 28.73
C LYS A 336 -1.84 25.19 27.47
N LYS A 337 -1.86 25.85 26.32
CA LYS A 337 -1.95 25.20 25.01
C LYS A 337 -0.60 24.54 24.70
N PRO A 338 -0.60 23.36 24.03
CA PRO A 338 0.63 22.78 23.51
C PRO A 338 1.36 23.81 22.63
N LYS A 339 2.69 23.84 22.69
CA LYS A 339 3.51 24.73 21.86
C LYS A 339 3.16 24.46 20.40
N LYS A 340 2.65 25.47 19.69
CA LYS A 340 2.52 25.40 18.22
C LYS A 340 3.92 25.24 17.62
N PRO A 341 4.07 24.52 16.50
CA PRO A 341 5.32 24.52 15.76
C PRO A 341 5.77 25.95 15.47
N ASN A 342 7.07 26.22 15.59
CA ASN A 342 7.63 27.56 15.35
C ASN A 342 7.74 27.91 13.86
N ASP A 343 7.39 26.98 12.96
CA ASP A 343 7.47 27.16 11.51
C ASP A 343 6.13 27.66 10.93
N PRO A 344 6.08 28.84 10.30
CA PRO A 344 4.86 29.37 9.73
C PRO A 344 4.29 28.53 8.58
N TYR A 345 5.11 27.69 7.94
CA TYR A 345 4.68 26.83 6.82
C TYR A 345 4.16 25.45 7.26
N LEU A 346 4.26 25.11 8.55
CA LEU A 346 3.73 23.84 9.08
C LEU A 346 2.35 24.05 9.71
N VAL A 347 1.32 24.01 8.87
CA VAL A 347 -0.08 24.10 9.31
C VAL A 347 -0.64 22.71 9.56
N ILE A 348 -0.71 22.30 10.83
CA ILE A 348 -1.30 21.01 11.22
C ILE A 348 -2.82 21.18 11.36
N PRO A 349 -3.64 20.46 10.57
CA PRO A 349 -5.10 20.46 10.69
C PRO A 349 -5.57 19.97 12.05
N ASP A 350 -6.74 20.43 12.46
CA ASP A 350 -7.39 19.91 13.64
C ASP A 350 -7.78 18.42 13.44
N PRO A 351 -7.61 17.59 14.48
CA PRO A 351 -8.09 16.21 14.47
C PRO A 351 -9.63 16.17 14.39
N PRO A 352 -10.22 15.04 13.96
CA PRO A 352 -11.66 14.87 14.04
C PRO A 352 -12.14 14.97 15.49
N SER A 353 -13.43 15.26 15.65
CA SER A 353 -14.07 15.37 16.96
C SER A 353 -13.84 14.10 17.79
N ALA A 354 -13.39 14.28 19.03
CA ALA A 354 -13.19 13.16 19.95
C ALA A 354 -14.49 12.44 20.35
N THR A 355 -15.65 13.02 20.06
CA THR A 355 -16.97 12.42 20.36
C THR A 355 -17.57 11.68 19.17
N GLU A 356 -17.07 11.89 17.96
CA GLU A 356 -17.58 11.25 16.75
C GLU A 356 -16.86 9.91 16.49
N PRO A 357 -17.55 8.92 15.92
CA PRO A 357 -16.89 7.68 15.51
C PRO A 357 -15.85 7.96 14.40
N PRO A 358 -14.78 7.15 14.30
CA PRO A 358 -13.79 7.32 13.25
C PRO A 358 -14.38 6.98 11.88
N GLY A 359 -13.67 7.37 10.82
CA GLY A 359 -14.14 7.26 9.44
C GLY A 359 -14.33 5.83 8.93
N PRO A 360 -14.79 5.67 7.66
CA PRO A 360 -15.20 4.38 7.13
C PRO A 360 -14.11 3.32 7.06
N ALA A 361 -12.83 3.72 7.09
CA ALA A 361 -11.70 2.80 7.20
C ALA A 361 -11.67 2.04 8.55
N TYR A 362 -12.22 2.63 9.61
CA TYR A 362 -12.04 2.18 11.00
C TYR A 362 -13.30 1.57 11.59
N SER A 363 -14.47 2.09 11.19
CA SER A 363 -15.76 1.63 11.68
C SER A 363 -16.72 1.40 10.52
N LEU A 364 -17.48 0.30 10.60
CA LEU A 364 -18.47 -0.08 9.59
C LEU A 364 -19.53 1.00 9.45
N GLN A 365 -19.51 1.67 8.31
CA GLN A 365 -20.46 2.70 7.92
C GLN A 365 -20.56 2.73 6.37
N PRO A 366 -21.38 3.60 5.77
CA PRO A 366 -21.42 3.72 4.32
C PRO A 366 -20.03 4.06 3.77
N LEU A 367 -19.68 3.47 2.63
CA LEU A 367 -18.37 3.52 1.95
C LEU A 367 -17.26 2.69 2.61
N THR A 368 -17.49 2.00 3.73
CA THR A 368 -16.51 1.04 4.27
C THR A 368 -16.28 -0.10 3.29
N LEU A 369 -15.02 -0.42 2.98
CA LEU A 369 -14.66 -1.59 2.19
C LEU A 369 -15.01 -2.87 2.98
N ILE A 370 -15.77 -3.78 2.37
CA ILE A 370 -16.25 -5.01 3.01
C ILE A 370 -15.44 -6.24 2.59
N GLY A 371 -14.88 -6.23 1.39
CA GLY A 371 -14.08 -7.33 0.86
C GLY A 371 -13.58 -7.02 -0.54
N TYR A 372 -12.74 -7.91 -1.08
CA TYR A 372 -12.37 -7.89 -2.48
C TYR A 372 -12.17 -9.30 -3.03
N THR A 373 -12.29 -9.40 -4.36
CA THR A 373 -11.88 -10.57 -5.13
C THR A 373 -10.66 -10.21 -5.96
N GLN A 374 -9.60 -10.99 -5.80
CA GLN A 374 -8.35 -10.88 -6.56
C GLN A 374 -8.43 -11.81 -7.76
N TYR A 375 -8.20 -11.26 -8.94
CA TYR A 375 -8.14 -11.98 -10.20
C TYR A 375 -6.72 -11.98 -10.75
N PHE A 376 -6.41 -13.00 -11.54
CA PHE A 376 -5.15 -13.11 -12.27
C PHE A 376 -5.38 -13.71 -13.67
N ALA A 377 -4.55 -13.34 -14.64
CA ALA A 377 -4.55 -13.91 -15.97
C ALA A 377 -3.40 -14.92 -16.07
N ASN A 378 -3.71 -16.22 -16.10
CA ASN A 378 -2.71 -17.27 -16.24
C ASN A 378 -2.15 -17.29 -17.67
N LEU A 379 -1.14 -16.45 -17.93
CA LEU A 379 -0.53 -16.31 -19.25
C LEU A 379 0.05 -17.62 -19.78
N THR A 380 0.54 -18.50 -18.91
CA THR A 380 1.04 -19.83 -19.31
C THR A 380 -0.06 -20.70 -19.88
N HIS A 381 -1.25 -20.67 -19.28
CA HIS A 381 -2.43 -21.36 -19.80
C HIS A 381 -2.97 -20.69 -21.07
N LEU A 382 -3.11 -19.36 -21.05
CA LEU A 382 -3.66 -18.57 -22.15
C LEU A 382 -2.82 -18.67 -23.43
N ASN A 383 -1.50 -18.73 -23.32
CA ASN A 383 -0.60 -18.88 -24.48
C ASN A 383 -0.49 -20.32 -25.00
N ASN A 384 -1.16 -21.28 -24.34
CA ASN A 384 -1.07 -22.70 -24.65
C ASN A 384 0.36 -23.25 -24.53
N ASP A 385 1.17 -22.70 -23.62
CA ASP A 385 2.61 -23.03 -23.47
C ASP A 385 2.86 -24.41 -22.82
N VAL A 386 1.80 -25.17 -22.51
CA VAL A 386 1.89 -26.50 -21.89
C VAL A 386 1.86 -27.59 -22.99
N GLY A 387 3.01 -27.82 -23.61
CA GLY A 387 3.21 -28.98 -24.48
C GLY A 387 3.06 -30.31 -23.70
N LYS A 388 2.39 -31.29 -24.32
CA LYS A 388 2.24 -32.67 -23.84
C LYS A 388 3.59 -33.25 -23.35
N ARG A 389 3.51 -34.03 -22.28
CA ARG A 389 4.60 -34.82 -21.67
C ARG A 389 5.43 -35.58 -22.72
N ASP A 390 6.73 -35.64 -22.46
CA ASP A 390 7.68 -36.71 -22.83
C ASP A 390 7.72 -37.19 -24.28
N ILE A 391 8.58 -36.61 -25.12
CA ILE A 391 9.28 -37.37 -26.18
C ILE A 391 10.73 -36.86 -26.29
N LYS A 392 11.67 -37.79 -26.09
CA LYS A 392 13.12 -37.66 -26.31
C LYS A 392 13.40 -37.16 -27.75
N THR A 393 14.38 -36.27 -27.95
CA THR A 393 15.56 -36.44 -28.83
C THR A 393 16.20 -35.09 -29.19
N HIS A 394 17.53 -35.05 -28.99
CA HIS A 394 18.61 -34.44 -29.78
C HIS A 394 18.40 -33.19 -30.63
N ASP A 395 19.36 -32.27 -30.42
CA ASP A 395 19.93 -31.26 -31.32
C ASP A 395 18.98 -30.20 -31.90
N LEU A 396 19.34 -28.93 -31.67
CA LEU A 396 19.49 -27.88 -32.68
C LEU A 396 19.84 -26.55 -32.00
N GLN A 397 21.04 -26.05 -32.31
CA GLN A 397 21.50 -24.68 -32.06
C GLN A 397 20.59 -23.69 -32.81
N ALA A 398 20.27 -22.55 -32.19
CA ALA A 398 19.63 -21.43 -32.88
C ALA A 398 20.30 -20.12 -32.47
N GLU A 399 20.65 -19.36 -33.50
CA GLU A 399 21.39 -18.12 -33.49
C GLU A 399 20.66 -16.96 -32.81
N ASP A 400 21.49 -16.04 -32.30
CA ASP A 400 21.21 -14.84 -31.53
C ASP A 400 20.74 -13.71 -32.45
N ASP A 401 19.56 -13.14 -32.17
CA ASP A 401 19.04 -11.95 -32.85
C ASP A 401 18.89 -10.82 -31.82
N GLY A 402 20.01 -10.16 -31.52
CA GLY A 402 20.18 -8.73 -31.78
C GLY A 402 19.37 -7.68 -30.99
N LEU A 403 18.53 -8.04 -30.02
CA LEU A 403 17.90 -7.10 -29.08
C LEU A 403 18.13 -7.60 -27.65
N SER A 404 18.68 -6.75 -26.78
CA SER A 404 19.17 -7.10 -25.44
C SER A 404 18.10 -7.77 -24.56
N THR A 405 18.00 -9.09 -24.67
CA THR A 405 17.09 -9.99 -23.95
C THR A 405 17.69 -10.49 -22.63
N GLU A 406 18.86 -9.97 -22.24
CA GLU A 406 19.60 -10.38 -21.04
C GLU A 406 18.88 -10.07 -19.71
N ARG A 407 17.78 -9.30 -19.74
CA ARG A 407 17.12 -8.76 -18.54
C ARG A 407 15.68 -9.26 -18.31
N TRP A 408 15.19 -10.16 -19.16
CA TRP A 408 13.94 -10.89 -18.94
C TRP A 408 14.27 -12.19 -18.19
N GLN A 409 13.68 -12.43 -17.02
CA GLN A 409 13.72 -13.76 -16.41
C GLN A 409 12.50 -14.54 -16.88
N PRO A 410 12.62 -15.40 -17.91
CA PRO A 410 11.52 -16.25 -18.29
C PRO A 410 11.22 -17.17 -17.10
N GLY A 411 9.94 -17.24 -16.69
CA GLY A 411 9.49 -17.98 -15.51
C GLY A 411 9.77 -19.48 -15.58
N MET A 412 8.88 -20.31 -15.04
CA MET A 412 9.07 -21.77 -14.94
C MET A 412 9.33 -22.52 -16.28
N HIS A 413 9.25 -21.82 -17.41
CA HIS A 413 9.43 -22.34 -18.77
C HIS A 413 10.69 -21.81 -19.48
N LYS A 414 11.67 -21.22 -18.76
CA LYS A 414 12.98 -20.83 -19.33
C LYS A 414 13.59 -21.95 -20.17
N GLY A 415 13.90 -21.66 -21.44
CA GLY A 415 14.54 -22.59 -22.36
C GLY A 415 13.61 -23.64 -22.99
N LYS A 416 12.30 -23.62 -22.70
CA LYS A 416 11.33 -24.47 -23.38
C LYS A 416 10.69 -23.68 -24.52
N LYS A 417 11.13 -23.92 -25.75
CA LYS A 417 10.38 -23.45 -26.93
C LYS A 417 9.10 -24.30 -27.01
N PRO A 418 7.91 -23.70 -27.10
CA PRO A 418 6.71 -24.45 -27.45
C PRO A 418 6.96 -25.09 -28.83
N GLY A 419 6.87 -26.43 -28.92
CA GLY A 419 7.04 -27.16 -30.18
C GLY A 419 5.92 -26.93 -31.20
N HIS A 420 5.11 -25.88 -31.02
CA HIS A 420 3.96 -25.54 -31.84
C HIS A 420 3.81 -24.02 -31.95
N LYS A 421 3.20 -23.54 -33.04
CA LYS A 421 2.78 -22.14 -33.14
C LYS A 421 1.79 -21.85 -31.99
N PRO A 422 1.98 -20.79 -31.20
CA PRO A 422 1.07 -20.47 -30.11
C PRO A 422 -0.35 -20.29 -30.66
N LYS A 423 -1.30 -21.01 -30.08
CA LYS A 423 -2.73 -20.88 -30.34
C LYS A 423 -3.34 -20.25 -29.09
N PRO A 424 -3.25 -18.92 -28.93
CA PRO A 424 -3.70 -18.27 -27.71
C PRO A 424 -5.20 -18.50 -27.53
N LEU A 425 -5.59 -18.85 -26.31
CA LEU A 425 -6.98 -18.87 -25.88
C LEU A 425 -7.52 -17.44 -25.78
N ASN A 426 -8.85 -17.31 -25.70
CA ASN A 426 -9.45 -16.01 -25.40
C ASN A 426 -8.96 -15.52 -24.04
N PHE A 427 -8.52 -14.25 -24.00
CA PHE A 427 -7.98 -13.66 -22.78
C PHE A 427 -9.06 -13.56 -21.70
N THR A 428 -8.84 -14.24 -20.58
CA THR A 428 -9.73 -14.23 -19.41
C THR A 428 -8.94 -14.08 -18.13
N PHE A 429 -9.61 -13.55 -17.11
CA PHE A 429 -9.12 -13.51 -15.74
C PHE A 429 -9.78 -14.62 -14.94
N ASP A 430 -8.99 -15.36 -14.18
CA ASP A 430 -9.44 -16.36 -13.22
C ASP A 430 -9.40 -15.76 -11.80
N VAL A 431 -10.23 -16.26 -10.89
CA VAL A 431 -10.20 -15.86 -9.47
C VAL A 431 -8.98 -16.50 -8.82
N GLU A 432 -8.11 -15.69 -8.22
CA GLU A 432 -7.00 -16.16 -7.40
C GLU A 432 -7.49 -16.48 -5.98
N TYR A 433 -8.07 -15.49 -5.32
CA TYR A 433 -8.70 -15.63 -4.01
C TYR A 433 -9.74 -14.54 -3.76
N SER A 434 -10.60 -14.76 -2.79
CA SER A 434 -11.59 -13.79 -2.34
C SER A 434 -11.55 -13.67 -0.82
N THR A 435 -11.55 -12.45 -0.31
CA THR A 435 -11.52 -12.22 1.15
C THR A 435 -12.80 -12.68 1.85
N PHE A 436 -13.90 -12.83 1.11
CA PHE A 436 -15.20 -13.25 1.65
C PHE A 436 -15.23 -14.73 2.08
N GLU A 437 -14.52 -15.59 1.34
CA GLU A 437 -14.58 -17.04 1.49
C GLU A 437 -13.25 -17.64 2.00
N ASP A 438 -12.25 -16.79 2.27
CA ASP A 438 -10.93 -17.23 2.69
C ASP A 438 -10.94 -17.80 4.12
N LYS A 439 -10.95 -19.13 4.20
CA LYS A 439 -10.96 -19.89 5.46
C LYS A 439 -9.70 -19.69 6.32
N ILE A 440 -8.62 -19.15 5.75
CA ILE A 440 -7.35 -18.94 6.45
C ILE A 440 -7.27 -17.51 6.99
N TYR A 441 -7.57 -16.50 6.16
CA TYR A 441 -7.60 -15.11 6.60
C TYR A 441 -8.79 -14.81 7.52
N LYS A 442 -9.97 -15.38 7.26
CA LYS A 442 -11.18 -15.18 8.08
C LYS A 442 -11.50 -13.69 8.30
N MET A 443 -11.39 -12.88 7.25
CA MET A 443 -11.65 -11.44 7.30
C MET A 443 -13.16 -11.18 7.22
N LYS A 444 -13.75 -10.55 8.25
CA LYS A 444 -15.18 -10.20 8.26
C LYS A 444 -15.49 -8.93 7.45
N ASP A 445 -14.53 -8.01 7.44
CA ASP A 445 -14.56 -6.74 6.73
C ASP A 445 -13.11 -6.32 6.44
N LEU A 446 -12.93 -5.20 5.72
CA LEU A 446 -11.61 -4.63 5.45
C LEU A 446 -11.31 -3.40 6.32
N THR A 447 -11.87 -3.32 7.52
CA THR A 447 -11.53 -2.25 8.47
C THR A 447 -10.08 -2.37 8.92
N VAL A 448 -9.48 -1.25 9.34
CA VAL A 448 -8.10 -1.19 9.86
C VAL A 448 -7.88 -2.21 10.98
N ARG A 449 -8.88 -2.43 11.85
CA ARG A 449 -8.80 -3.43 12.91
C ARG A 449 -8.69 -4.86 12.37
N SER A 450 -9.48 -5.22 11.35
CA SER A 450 -9.41 -6.54 10.71
C SER A 450 -8.03 -6.78 10.09
N TRP A 451 -7.46 -5.77 9.44
CA TRP A 451 -6.09 -5.84 8.89
C TRP A 451 -5.01 -5.98 9.96
N ILE A 452 -5.12 -5.26 11.08
CA ILE A 452 -4.18 -5.39 12.21
C ILE A 452 -4.25 -6.77 12.84
N ASN A 453 -5.46 -7.34 12.96
CA ASN A 453 -5.63 -8.72 13.43
C ASN A 453 -4.93 -9.71 12.48
N LEU A 454 -5.15 -9.59 11.17
CA LEU A 454 -4.48 -10.41 10.17
C LEU A 454 -2.95 -10.27 10.23
N ALA A 455 -2.45 -9.03 10.27
CA ALA A 455 -1.02 -8.74 10.42
C ALA A 455 -0.43 -9.40 11.66
N TYR A 456 -1.11 -9.26 12.82
CA TYR A 456 -0.68 -9.90 14.05
C TYR A 456 -0.56 -11.42 13.89
N ARG A 457 -1.57 -12.08 13.29
CA ARG A 457 -1.59 -13.54 13.05
C ARG A 457 -0.49 -13.98 12.10
N ILE A 458 -0.16 -13.18 11.09
CA ILE A 458 0.98 -13.42 10.19
C ILE A 458 2.32 -13.30 10.94
N GLY A 459 2.45 -12.27 11.78
CA GLY A 459 3.66 -12.01 12.57
C GLY A 459 3.98 -13.06 13.64
N GLN A 460 2.98 -13.82 14.11
CA GLN A 460 3.22 -14.83 15.15
C GLN A 460 4.05 -16.04 14.63
N VAL A 461 4.90 -16.57 15.50
CA VAL A 461 5.66 -17.81 15.25
C VAL A 461 4.82 -19.01 15.71
N SER A 462 4.91 -20.15 15.01
CA SER A 462 3.98 -21.29 15.12
C SER A 462 3.81 -21.92 16.51
N ALA A 463 4.76 -21.73 17.44
CA ALA A 463 4.63 -22.19 18.81
C ALA A 463 3.66 -21.33 19.65
N LYS A 464 3.56 -20.02 19.34
CA LYS A 464 2.60 -19.10 19.97
C LYS A 464 1.24 -19.12 19.29
N SER A 465 1.18 -19.45 17.99
CA SER A 465 -0.08 -19.52 17.25
C SER A 465 -0.98 -20.66 17.72
N LYS A 466 -0.42 -21.78 18.21
CA LYS A 466 -1.21 -22.93 18.69
C LYS A 466 -2.03 -22.60 19.94
N ALA A 467 -1.43 -21.88 20.89
CA ALA A 467 -2.11 -21.43 22.12
C ALA A 467 -3.10 -20.26 21.89
N LEU A 468 -3.13 -19.69 20.68
CA LEU A 468 -4.07 -18.62 20.29
C LEU A 468 -5.14 -19.12 19.31
N ALA A 469 -4.98 -20.32 18.73
CA ALA A 469 -5.98 -20.99 17.92
C ALA A 469 -7.00 -21.76 18.79
N GLU A 470 -6.57 -22.21 19.98
CA GLU A 470 -7.45 -22.84 20.98
C GLU A 470 -8.52 -21.87 21.54
N ASP A 471 -8.34 -20.55 21.44
CA ASP A 471 -9.35 -19.55 21.83
C ASP A 471 -10.38 -19.24 20.71
N PHE A 472 -10.27 -19.89 19.54
CA PHE A 472 -11.22 -19.76 18.43
C PHE A 472 -11.63 -21.16 17.95
N GLU A 473 -12.21 -21.95 18.85
CA GLU A 473 -12.91 -23.19 18.52
C GLU A 473 -14.13 -22.88 17.65
N ASP A 474 -14.00 -23.16 16.36
CA ASP A 474 -14.89 -24.07 15.64
C ASP A 474 -14.31 -24.27 14.23
N VAL A 475 -14.19 -25.54 13.83
CA VAL A 475 -13.73 -26.03 12.52
C VAL A 475 -12.20 -26.01 12.28
N GLU A 476 -11.42 -26.70 13.12
CA GLU A 476 -10.10 -27.22 12.70
C GLU A 476 -10.17 -28.65 12.11
N ASP A 477 -11.31 -29.35 12.18
CA ASP A 477 -11.39 -30.79 11.88
C ASP A 477 -11.89 -31.17 10.47
N GLU A 478 -12.38 -30.25 9.63
CA GLU A 478 -12.97 -30.63 8.32
C GLU A 478 -12.04 -30.49 7.10
N VAL A 479 -10.76 -30.14 7.27
CA VAL A 479 -9.83 -29.96 6.12
C VAL A 479 -8.72 -31.01 6.06
N GLU A 480 -8.74 -32.02 6.94
CA GLU A 480 -7.76 -33.12 6.88
C GLU A 480 -8.02 -34.12 5.73
N GLU A 481 -9.21 -34.15 5.11
CA GLU A 481 -9.54 -35.17 4.11
C GLU A 481 -9.11 -34.85 2.66
N HIS A 482 -8.64 -33.64 2.33
CA HIS A 482 -8.24 -33.30 0.96
C HIS A 482 -6.74 -33.04 0.74
N ILE A 483 -5.87 -33.35 1.71
CA ILE A 483 -4.42 -33.10 1.60
C ILE A 483 -3.58 -34.40 1.67
N ASN A 484 -4.20 -35.58 1.65
CA ASN A 484 -3.49 -36.86 1.71
C ASN A 484 -3.83 -37.79 0.54
N GLU A 485 -3.68 -37.32 -0.70
CA GLU A 485 -3.45 -38.25 -1.82
C GLU A 485 -2.38 -37.69 -2.76
N SER A 486 -1.20 -38.33 -2.68
CA SER A 486 -0.08 -38.38 -3.63
C SER A 486 1.25 -37.92 -3.03
N ASP A 487 1.88 -38.78 -2.24
CA ASP A 487 3.34 -38.84 -2.07
C ASP A 487 3.66 -40.26 -1.58
N THR A 488 3.47 -41.25 -2.47
CA THR A 488 4.12 -42.55 -2.38
C THR A 488 5.38 -42.50 -3.21
N ASP A 489 6.50 -42.11 -2.59
CA ASP A 489 7.83 -42.39 -3.14
C ASP A 489 8.29 -43.74 -2.57
N GLU A 490 8.23 -44.75 -3.44
CA GLU A 490 8.93 -46.01 -3.31
C GLU A 490 10.43 -45.75 -3.48
N GLU A 491 11.24 -46.12 -2.47
CA GLU A 491 12.66 -46.38 -2.71
C GLU A 491 12.93 -47.85 -2.36
N GLU A 492 13.15 -48.61 -3.43
CA GLU A 492 13.74 -49.95 -3.45
C GLU A 492 15.11 -49.95 -2.76
N ASN A 493 15.36 -50.96 -1.93
CA ASN A 493 16.71 -51.48 -1.74
C ASN A 493 16.63 -52.95 -1.36
N ASP A 494 16.99 -53.79 -2.32
CA ASP A 494 17.13 -55.24 -2.21
C ASP A 494 18.40 -55.64 -1.43
N ASN A 495 18.21 -56.69 -0.60
CA ASN A 495 19.14 -57.77 -0.19
C ASN A 495 20.44 -57.40 0.58
N GLU A 496 20.90 -58.13 1.61
CA GLU A 496 20.53 -59.42 2.19
C GLU A 496 21.10 -59.57 3.63
N LEU A 497 20.58 -60.58 4.30
CA LEU A 497 20.67 -61.12 5.66
C LEU A 497 21.99 -61.09 6.48
N GLY A 498 21.82 -60.96 7.81
CA GLY A 498 22.79 -61.39 8.83
C GLY A 498 22.37 -61.05 10.27
N ALA A 499 21.94 -62.04 11.04
CA ALA A 499 21.38 -61.93 12.39
C ALA A 499 22.38 -61.49 13.49
N GLU A 500 21.92 -60.72 14.49
CA GLU A 500 21.83 -61.15 15.91
C GLU A 500 21.62 -59.97 16.91
N LYS A 501 20.96 -60.33 18.01
CA LYS A 501 20.41 -59.51 19.09
C LYS A 501 21.46 -58.69 19.87
N LYS A 502 21.11 -57.46 20.27
CA LYS A 502 21.18 -57.03 21.69
C LYS A 502 20.47 -55.69 21.95
N LYS A 503 19.60 -55.72 22.97
CA LYS A 503 18.86 -54.59 23.55
C LYS A 503 19.81 -53.48 23.99
N ASN A 504 19.56 -52.24 23.57
CA ASN A 504 19.91 -51.07 24.38
C ASN A 504 18.97 -49.88 24.14
N LYS A 505 18.44 -49.35 25.25
CA LYS A 505 17.59 -48.16 25.34
C LYS A 505 18.29 -46.96 24.70
N LYS A 506 17.72 -46.40 23.62
CA LYS A 506 17.96 -45.01 23.21
C LYS A 506 16.63 -44.30 23.01
N LYS A 507 16.39 -43.28 23.84
CA LYS A 507 15.34 -42.26 23.66
C LYS A 507 15.49 -41.67 22.25
N LYS A 508 14.66 -42.09 21.29
CA LYS A 508 14.49 -41.39 20.02
C LYS A 508 13.76 -40.08 20.32
N SER A 509 14.51 -38.98 20.42
CA SER A 509 13.93 -37.65 20.32
C SER A 509 13.31 -37.53 18.92
N LYS A 510 11.97 -37.66 18.82
CA LYS A 510 11.25 -37.23 17.63
C LYS A 510 11.60 -35.75 17.40
N LYS A 511 12.45 -35.44 16.41
CA LYS A 511 12.61 -34.08 15.89
C LYS A 511 11.21 -33.65 15.44
N LYS A 512 10.50 -32.87 16.27
CA LYS A 512 9.27 -32.20 15.86
C LYS A 512 9.63 -31.36 14.64
N LYS A 513 9.16 -31.76 13.44
CA LYS A 513 9.20 -30.90 12.26
C LYS A 513 8.58 -29.57 12.70
N LYS A 514 9.32 -28.46 12.61
CA LYS A 514 8.79 -27.12 12.94
C LYS A 514 7.55 -26.93 12.06
N LYS A 515 6.35 -26.88 12.64
CA LYS A 515 5.14 -26.51 11.89
C LYS A 515 5.36 -25.06 11.42
N HIS A 516 5.22 -24.78 10.13
CA HIS A 516 5.30 -23.42 9.61
C HIS A 516 3.99 -22.69 9.94
N ASN A 517 4.02 -21.36 10.12
CA ASN A 517 2.80 -20.57 10.31
C ASN A 517 1.96 -20.66 9.02
N LYS A 518 0.77 -21.28 9.09
CA LYS A 518 -0.13 -21.49 7.94
C LYS A 518 -0.58 -20.16 7.32
N VAL A 519 -0.88 -19.15 8.15
CA VAL A 519 -1.32 -17.83 7.70
C VAL A 519 -0.19 -17.10 6.97
N TRP A 520 1.06 -17.23 7.44
CA TRP A 520 2.23 -16.68 6.76
C TRP A 520 2.45 -17.30 5.37
N LEU A 521 2.39 -18.63 5.28
CA LEU A 521 2.57 -19.31 3.99
C LEU A 521 1.47 -18.94 2.99
N HIS A 522 0.23 -18.83 3.47
CA HIS A 522 -0.92 -18.40 2.66
C HIS A 522 -0.76 -16.96 2.17
N PHE A 523 -0.26 -16.07 3.04
CA PHE A 523 0.13 -14.70 2.66
C PHE A 523 1.23 -14.65 1.60
N LEU A 524 2.27 -15.47 1.73
CA LEU A 524 3.33 -15.53 0.71
C LEU A 524 2.84 -16.10 -0.63
N GLU A 525 1.90 -17.05 -0.61
CA GLU A 525 1.33 -17.63 -1.84
C GLU A 525 0.65 -16.54 -2.68
N HIS A 526 -0.23 -15.75 -2.06
CA HIS A 526 -0.91 -14.62 -2.71
C HIS A 526 0.02 -13.46 -3.03
N ALA A 527 1.01 -13.18 -2.18
CA ALA A 527 1.97 -12.11 -2.44
C ALA A 527 2.70 -12.27 -3.78
N PHE A 528 2.96 -13.51 -4.18
CA PHE A 528 3.59 -13.85 -5.45
C PHE A 528 2.60 -14.36 -6.51
N VAL A 529 1.32 -14.04 -6.39
CA VAL A 529 0.26 -14.38 -7.35
C VAL A 529 0.24 -15.89 -7.65
N SER A 530 0.45 -16.73 -6.64
CA SER A 530 0.52 -18.20 -6.74
C SER A 530 1.60 -18.73 -7.72
N THR A 531 2.59 -17.92 -8.11
CA THR A 531 3.62 -18.31 -9.09
C THR A 531 4.82 -19.04 -8.46
N GLN A 532 4.98 -18.98 -7.14
CA GLN A 532 6.12 -19.57 -6.43
C GLN A 532 5.80 -20.95 -5.87
N LYS A 533 6.75 -21.89 -6.00
CA LYS A 533 6.58 -23.24 -5.42
C LYS A 533 6.55 -23.17 -3.89
N LYS A 534 5.62 -23.89 -3.26
CA LYS A 534 5.50 -24.00 -1.79
C LYS A 534 6.81 -24.36 -1.08
N LYS A 535 7.69 -25.15 -1.70
CA LYS A 535 9.03 -25.48 -1.15
C LYS A 535 9.95 -24.26 -1.03
N ASN A 536 9.85 -23.29 -1.93
CA ASN A 536 10.60 -22.04 -1.88
C ASN A 536 10.02 -21.11 -0.81
N LEU A 537 8.69 -20.98 -0.77
CA LEU A 537 8.01 -20.14 0.23
C LEU A 537 8.28 -20.60 1.67
N LYS A 538 8.39 -21.91 1.92
CA LYS A 538 8.75 -22.46 3.25
C LYS A 538 10.15 -22.09 3.74
N LYS A 539 11.03 -21.58 2.86
CA LYS A 539 12.38 -21.12 3.24
C LYS A 539 12.39 -19.67 3.76
N LEU A 540 11.29 -18.94 3.54
CA LEU A 540 11.02 -17.58 4.03
C LEU A 540 10.24 -17.65 5.36
#